data_AF-A0A950VFV4-F1
#
_entry.id   AF-A0A950VFV4-F1
#
_cell.length_a   1.000
_cell.length_b   1.000
_cell.length_c   1.000
_cell.angle_alpha   90.00
_cell.angle_beta   90.00
_cell.angle_gamma   90.00
#
_symmetry.space_group_name_H-M   'P 1'
#
loop_
_entity.id
_entity.type
_entity.pdbx_description
1 polymer ?
#
loop_
_entity_poly.entity_id
_entity_poly.type
_entity_poly.pdbx_seq_one_letter_code
_entity_poly.pdbx_strand_id
1 'polypeptide(L)'
;MKKYLKAWAVLLAMVGSGSSAFGRGHYQSFTVSTYAIQGTVQGLMRGQPDPKQSWATLTRHLKIDKIYLEVMRNHTLVDEAGLEKLKKFYQDQGVQVCGGLAYSISESNGYQGFDYADPENRQFAQKAVEMAARHFDEILLDDYFFFDRKTDYDIQAKGNKSWTQYRLETMREVTEDLILKPARAVNPKCKIIIKMANWYDQYAGLGNDTEKVPLMVDGMFCGTESRLWVGEEQHLQPYLSYDIMRFMDNLKPGVNKGGWVDQGGANPIDRYAEQLLDTVLARCPEMCCFHYAGMLQSIPASALTNRAWADLPTSLNVTELKKTLGLKNDNPTFADIAAYTLGQIDQVLVKVGQPVGVKTYTPYHASGEEFLHDYLGMIGVPMDIVPHFPSDAATVLLTEQARFDPDIIRKIQKQLEAGQSVCVTSGFLRAMKGKGIEEICEVETTGATVPVRRFTFAGGPGTPFRRGRGFAEAPRDLLIPEVKYFNILTHDAWGDVLGVSPGGTTYPIVLSCDYSRGKFYVLTIPND
;
A
#
# COMPACT_ATOMS: atom_id res chain seq x y z
N MET A 1 -25.73 38.38 -46.85
CA MET A 1 -24.74 39.38 -46.40
C MET A 1 -24.75 39.43 -44.88
N LYS A 2 -23.68 38.89 -44.26
CA LYS A 2 -23.02 39.25 -42.99
C LYS A 2 -23.83 39.55 -41.69
N LYS A 3 -23.37 38.84 -40.65
CA LYS A 3 -23.44 39.07 -39.18
C LYS A 3 -24.80 38.69 -38.57
N TYR A 4 -24.94 37.69 -37.70
CA TYR A 4 -24.16 37.39 -36.49
C TYR A 4 -24.18 35.88 -36.20
N LEU A 5 -23.01 35.21 -36.22
CA LEU A 5 -22.81 33.91 -35.56
C LEU A 5 -22.11 34.21 -34.22
N LYS A 6 -22.79 33.95 -33.10
CA LYS A 6 -22.15 33.87 -31.78
C LYS A 6 -21.43 32.52 -31.71
N ALA A 7 -20.11 32.57 -31.75
CA ALA A 7 -19.25 31.42 -31.51
C ALA A 7 -19.39 30.98 -30.04
N TRP A 8 -19.92 29.77 -29.84
CA TRP A 8 -19.67 29.02 -28.62
C TRP A 8 -18.32 28.33 -28.81
N ALA A 9 -17.28 28.91 -28.19
CA ALA A 9 -16.01 28.23 -28.06
C ALA A 9 -16.20 27.10 -27.02
N VAL A 10 -16.40 25.88 -27.51
CA VAL A 10 -16.17 24.69 -26.70
C VAL A 10 -14.68 24.67 -26.41
N LEU A 11 -14.31 25.03 -25.18
CA LEU A 11 -13.01 24.69 -24.62
C LEU A 11 -12.95 23.16 -24.54
N LEU A 12 -12.43 22.54 -25.59
CA LEU A 12 -11.77 21.24 -25.46
C LEU A 12 -10.60 21.49 -24.49
N ALA A 13 -10.85 21.24 -23.21
CA ALA A 13 -9.79 20.88 -22.30
C ALA A 13 -9.16 19.62 -22.90
N MET A 14 -8.09 19.80 -23.67
CA MET A 14 -7.11 18.73 -23.80
C MET A 14 -6.71 18.41 -22.37
N VAL A 15 -7.26 17.30 -21.85
CA VAL A 15 -6.62 16.52 -20.81
C VAL A 15 -5.32 16.06 -21.44
N GLY A 16 -4.35 16.97 -21.47
CA GLY A 16 -2.96 16.60 -21.61
C GLY A 16 -2.73 15.70 -20.42
N SER A 17 -2.63 14.40 -20.69
CA SER A 17 -1.93 13.48 -19.83
C SER A 17 -0.62 14.16 -19.48
N GLY A 18 -0.59 14.75 -18.29
CA GLY A 18 0.61 15.25 -17.67
C GLY A 18 1.45 14.01 -17.40
N SER A 19 2.13 13.53 -18.44
CA SER A 19 3.36 12.79 -18.29
C SER A 19 4.28 13.78 -17.60
N SER A 20 4.25 13.77 -16.26
CA SER A 20 5.32 14.33 -15.45
C SER A 20 6.59 13.74 -16.04
N ALA A 21 7.37 14.58 -16.71
CA ALA A 21 8.69 14.24 -17.16
C ALA A 21 9.54 14.06 -15.89
N PHE A 22 9.44 12.88 -15.28
CA PHE A 22 10.45 12.41 -14.34
C PHE A 22 11.76 12.39 -15.12
N GLY A 23 12.81 12.99 -14.55
CA GLY A 23 14.14 12.91 -15.12
C GLY A 23 14.45 11.44 -15.41
N ARG A 24 14.87 11.13 -16.64
CA ARG A 24 15.19 9.75 -17.04
C ARG A 24 16.27 9.23 -16.10
N GLY A 25 15.86 8.42 -15.13
CA GLY A 25 16.76 7.59 -14.35
C GLY A 25 17.39 6.52 -15.25
N HIS A 26 18.14 5.63 -14.64
CA HIS A 26 18.73 4.50 -15.36
C HIS A 26 17.67 3.54 -15.93
N TYR A 27 16.49 3.47 -15.30
CA TYR A 27 15.31 2.77 -15.80
C TYR A 27 14.35 3.75 -16.49
N GLN A 28 13.53 3.25 -17.43
CA GLN A 28 12.64 4.10 -18.22
C GLN A 28 11.33 4.44 -17.49
N SER A 29 10.86 3.54 -16.61
CA SER A 29 9.53 3.61 -16.00
C SER A 29 9.52 4.18 -14.58
N PHE A 30 10.66 4.18 -13.90
CA PHE A 30 10.83 4.61 -12.50
C PHE A 30 12.28 4.97 -12.22
N THR A 31 12.55 5.65 -11.11
CA THR A 31 13.91 5.78 -10.55
C THR A 31 14.15 4.75 -9.46
N VAL A 32 15.39 4.34 -9.23
CA VAL A 32 15.75 3.43 -8.15
C VAL A 32 16.59 4.16 -7.09
N SER A 33 16.21 3.97 -5.84
CA SER A 33 16.95 4.52 -4.70
C SER A 33 17.36 3.44 -3.69
N THR A 34 18.32 3.77 -2.85
CA THR A 34 18.66 2.99 -1.67
C THR A 34 18.74 3.90 -0.44
N TYR A 35 18.72 3.30 0.73
CA TYR A 35 18.65 4.02 2.00
C TYR A 35 19.70 3.48 2.97
N ALA A 36 20.56 4.35 3.49
CA ALA A 36 21.53 4.00 4.51
C ALA A 36 21.00 4.48 5.88
N ILE A 37 20.60 3.54 6.73
CA ILE A 37 20.23 3.83 8.12
C ILE A 37 21.39 4.47 8.89
N GLN A 38 21.10 5.17 9.96
CA GLN A 38 22.02 6.00 10.73
C GLN A 38 23.29 5.23 11.14
N GLY A 39 23.13 3.97 11.61
CA GLY A 39 24.26 3.12 11.97
C GLY A 39 25.14 2.74 10.77
N THR A 40 24.54 2.54 9.59
CA THR A 40 25.27 2.31 8.34
C THR A 40 26.00 3.58 7.90
N VAL A 41 25.37 4.75 8.01
CA VAL A 41 25.98 6.05 7.73
C VAL A 41 27.21 6.26 8.63
N GLN A 42 27.10 6.05 9.94
CA GLN A 42 28.24 6.12 10.85
C GLN A 42 29.35 5.12 10.52
N GLY A 43 28.99 3.90 10.10
CA GLY A 43 29.94 2.91 9.61
C GLY A 43 30.73 3.43 8.41
N LEU A 44 30.03 3.90 7.39
CA LEU A 44 30.63 4.44 6.16
C LEU A 44 31.53 5.67 6.43
N MET A 45 31.13 6.56 7.34
CA MET A 45 31.98 7.70 7.77
C MET A 45 33.30 7.23 8.40
N ARG A 46 33.31 6.07 9.07
CA ARG A 46 34.50 5.44 9.66
C ARG A 46 35.27 4.54 8.69
N GLY A 47 34.79 4.39 7.46
CA GLY A 47 35.38 3.47 6.48
C GLY A 47 35.02 2.00 6.72
N GLN A 48 33.92 1.71 7.41
CA GLN A 48 33.49 0.36 7.80
C GLN A 48 32.00 0.12 7.44
N PRO A 49 31.69 -0.48 6.29
CA PRO A 49 32.64 -0.93 5.25
C PRO A 49 33.27 0.24 4.49
N ASP A 50 34.31 -0.04 3.69
CA ASP A 50 34.89 0.97 2.80
C ASP A 50 33.82 1.51 1.83
N PRO A 51 33.56 2.84 1.79
CA PRO A 51 32.48 3.41 1.00
C PRO A 51 32.65 3.15 -0.50
N LYS A 52 33.90 3.18 -1.01
CA LYS A 52 34.17 2.97 -2.43
C LYS A 52 33.91 1.52 -2.84
N GLN A 53 34.43 0.57 -2.09
CA GLN A 53 34.26 -0.86 -2.36
C GLN A 53 32.80 -1.30 -2.18
N SER A 54 32.15 -0.87 -1.09
CA SER A 54 30.76 -1.22 -0.84
C SER A 54 29.83 -0.62 -1.89
N TRP A 55 30.04 0.65 -2.28
CA TRP A 55 29.25 1.27 -3.36
C TRP A 55 29.43 0.55 -4.69
N ALA A 56 30.69 0.27 -5.09
CA ALA A 56 30.98 -0.46 -6.32
C ALA A 56 30.34 -1.87 -6.34
N THR A 57 30.23 -2.51 -5.17
CA THR A 57 29.56 -3.81 -5.03
C THR A 57 28.04 -3.65 -5.21
N LEU A 58 27.43 -2.69 -4.50
CA LEU A 58 26.00 -2.41 -4.54
C LEU A 58 25.53 -2.05 -5.97
N THR A 59 26.27 -1.18 -6.66
CA THR A 59 25.90 -0.68 -7.99
C THR A 59 26.46 -1.50 -9.15
N ARG A 60 27.05 -2.67 -8.87
CA ARG A 60 27.65 -3.52 -9.90
C ARG A 60 26.64 -3.84 -11.00
N HIS A 61 25.46 -4.31 -10.58
CA HIS A 61 24.36 -4.63 -11.49
C HIS A 61 23.15 -3.73 -11.30
N LEU A 62 22.82 -3.37 -10.05
CA LEU A 62 21.72 -2.47 -9.74
C LEU A 62 22.08 -1.04 -10.14
N LYS A 63 21.18 -0.36 -10.85
CA LYS A 63 21.40 1.03 -11.29
C LYS A 63 20.66 1.97 -10.35
N ILE A 64 21.39 2.57 -9.42
CA ILE A 64 20.85 3.45 -8.39
C ILE A 64 20.95 4.90 -8.87
N ASP A 65 19.84 5.62 -8.85
CA ASP A 65 19.75 7.04 -9.21
C ASP A 65 19.89 7.96 -7.97
N LYS A 66 19.47 7.46 -6.79
CA LYS A 66 19.39 8.23 -5.55
C LYS A 66 19.80 7.42 -4.32
N ILE A 67 20.42 8.08 -3.34
CA ILE A 67 20.68 7.53 -2.01
C ILE A 67 20.16 8.45 -0.91
N TYR A 68 19.46 7.90 0.07
CA TYR A 68 19.11 8.57 1.32
C TYR A 68 20.13 8.25 2.40
N LEU A 69 20.67 9.29 3.05
CA LEU A 69 21.57 9.17 4.18
C LEU A 69 20.82 9.58 5.46
N GLU A 70 20.54 8.60 6.32
CA GLU A 70 19.81 8.85 7.55
C GLU A 70 20.65 9.63 8.57
N VAL A 71 20.10 10.75 9.02
CA VAL A 71 20.74 11.69 9.95
C VAL A 71 20.52 11.26 11.40
N MET A 72 19.42 10.57 11.67
CA MET A 72 18.95 10.27 13.02
C MET A 72 18.22 8.93 13.11
N ARG A 73 18.54 8.16 14.14
CA ARG A 73 17.86 6.92 14.59
C ARG A 73 18.28 6.61 16.01
N ASN A 74 17.45 5.93 16.80
CA ASN A 74 17.76 5.54 18.18
C ASN A 74 18.23 6.73 19.04
N HIS A 75 17.51 7.86 18.93
CA HIS A 75 17.78 9.11 19.62
C HIS A 75 19.24 9.61 19.46
N THR A 76 19.86 9.28 18.32
CA THR A 76 21.28 9.54 18.06
C THR A 76 21.46 10.20 16.69
N LEU A 77 22.16 11.33 16.66
CA LEU A 77 22.51 12.03 15.44
C LEU A 77 23.85 11.53 14.89
N VAL A 78 24.03 11.62 13.57
CA VAL A 78 25.35 11.50 12.93
C VAL A 78 26.18 12.79 13.11
N ASP A 79 27.49 12.70 12.85
CA ASP A 79 28.36 13.87 12.82
C ASP A 79 28.19 14.67 11.51
N GLU A 80 28.02 16.00 11.59
CA GLU A 80 27.77 16.87 10.43
C GLU A 80 28.98 16.89 9.46
N ALA A 81 30.21 16.90 9.98
CA ALA A 81 31.41 16.95 9.13
C ALA A 81 31.63 15.63 8.37
N GLY A 82 31.38 14.49 9.01
CA GLY A 82 31.33 13.19 8.38
C GLY A 82 30.22 13.08 7.34
N LEU A 83 29.05 13.66 7.64
CA LEU A 83 27.88 13.63 6.76
C LEU A 83 28.13 14.38 5.46
N GLU A 84 28.71 15.58 5.53
CA GLU A 84 29.06 16.36 4.33
C GLU A 84 30.14 15.68 3.48
N LYS A 85 31.13 15.03 4.11
CA LYS A 85 32.12 14.21 3.37
C LYS A 85 31.47 13.05 2.65
N LEU A 86 30.58 12.32 3.32
CA LEU A 86 29.90 11.16 2.74
C LEU A 86 28.90 11.57 1.63
N LYS A 87 28.16 12.64 1.86
CA LYS A 87 27.27 13.26 0.86
C LYS A 87 28.05 13.65 -0.39
N LYS A 88 29.18 14.36 -0.23
CA LYS A 88 30.06 14.70 -1.36
C LYS A 88 30.55 13.46 -2.10
N PHE A 89 30.97 12.42 -1.36
CA PHE A 89 31.44 11.17 -1.97
C PHE A 89 30.39 10.58 -2.92
N TYR A 90 29.12 10.47 -2.49
CA TYR A 90 28.05 9.93 -3.34
C TYR A 90 27.63 10.88 -4.47
N GLN A 91 27.63 12.20 -4.24
CA GLN A 91 27.44 13.18 -5.32
C GLN A 91 28.52 13.04 -6.41
N ASP A 92 29.77 12.79 -6.02
CA ASP A 92 30.88 12.55 -6.96
C ASP A 92 30.73 11.22 -7.72
N GLN A 93 29.87 10.29 -7.26
CA GLN A 93 29.47 9.09 -8.01
C GLN A 93 28.31 9.35 -8.99
N GLY A 94 27.76 10.56 -9.02
CA GLY A 94 26.71 10.96 -9.96
C GLY A 94 25.27 10.63 -9.52
N VAL A 95 25.04 10.29 -8.25
CA VAL A 95 23.68 10.04 -7.73
C VAL A 95 23.13 11.23 -6.96
N GLN A 96 21.80 11.36 -6.94
CA GLN A 96 21.14 12.30 -6.04
C GLN A 96 21.33 11.84 -4.59
N VAL A 97 21.64 12.77 -3.69
CA VAL A 97 21.81 12.47 -2.26
C VAL A 97 20.78 13.25 -1.46
N CYS A 98 19.94 12.52 -0.72
CA CYS A 98 18.86 13.05 0.10
C CYS A 98 19.06 12.67 1.57
N GLY A 99 18.34 13.33 2.48
CA GLY A 99 18.36 13.03 3.92
C GLY A 99 17.34 11.97 4.30
N GLY A 100 17.63 11.20 5.34
CA GLY A 100 16.69 10.29 5.99
C GLY A 100 16.54 10.61 7.48
N LEU A 101 15.39 10.29 8.08
CA LEU A 101 15.14 10.42 9.52
C LEU A 101 14.25 9.28 10.01
N ALA A 102 14.68 8.58 11.07
CA ALA A 102 13.86 7.62 11.80
C ALA A 102 13.63 8.09 13.23
N TYR A 103 12.39 8.47 13.55
CA TYR A 103 11.98 8.95 14.88
C TYR A 103 11.82 7.80 15.89
N SER A 104 12.91 7.07 16.12
CA SER A 104 13.03 6.01 17.13
C SER A 104 13.88 6.45 18.31
N ILE A 105 13.41 6.17 19.53
CA ILE A 105 14.16 6.32 20.77
C ILE A 105 15.13 5.16 20.94
N SER A 106 14.63 3.92 20.88
CA SER A 106 15.44 2.71 21.03
C SER A 106 14.76 1.48 20.44
N GLU A 107 15.31 0.99 19.33
CA GLU A 107 14.83 -0.22 18.67
C GLU A 107 15.06 -1.47 19.52
N SER A 108 16.15 -1.48 20.29
CA SER A 108 16.45 -2.56 21.24
C SER A 108 15.45 -2.65 22.39
N ASN A 109 14.69 -1.57 22.65
CA ASN A 109 13.63 -1.54 23.66
C ASN A 109 12.27 -1.81 23.02
N GLY A 110 12.17 -2.89 22.23
CA GLY A 110 10.93 -3.28 21.56
C GLY A 110 10.44 -2.28 20.53
N TYR A 111 11.34 -1.76 19.69
CA TYR A 111 11.01 -0.82 18.61
C TYR A 111 10.43 0.52 19.10
N GLN A 112 10.96 1.04 20.20
CA GLN A 112 10.48 2.28 20.82
C GLN A 112 10.63 3.50 19.88
N GLY A 113 9.54 3.96 19.24
CA GLY A 113 9.35 5.26 18.57
C GLY A 113 9.39 6.50 19.49
N PHE A 114 9.18 7.70 18.95
CA PHE A 114 9.09 8.95 19.73
C PHE A 114 7.71 9.10 20.40
N ASP A 115 7.66 9.78 21.54
CA ASP A 115 6.42 10.27 22.15
C ASP A 115 6.25 11.76 21.81
N TYR A 116 5.19 12.11 21.10
CA TYR A 116 4.94 13.47 20.61
C TYR A 116 4.24 14.39 21.63
N ALA A 117 3.91 13.90 22.82
CA ALA A 117 3.51 14.71 23.97
C ALA A 117 4.70 15.02 24.90
N ASP A 118 5.78 14.24 24.84
CA ASP A 118 6.99 14.45 25.63
C ASP A 118 7.81 15.66 25.09
N PRO A 119 8.03 16.72 25.89
CA PRO A 119 8.80 17.89 25.46
C PRO A 119 10.24 17.57 25.04
N GLU A 120 10.89 16.56 25.63
CA GLU A 120 12.27 16.20 25.29
C GLU A 120 12.35 15.59 23.88
N ASN A 121 11.48 14.63 23.59
CA ASN A 121 11.37 14.03 22.26
C ASN A 121 11.02 15.07 21.20
N ARG A 122 10.11 16.00 21.51
CA ARG A 122 9.76 17.10 20.59
C ARG A 122 10.97 17.98 20.29
N GLN A 123 11.71 18.40 21.31
CA GLN A 123 12.91 19.21 21.14
C GLN A 123 13.96 18.48 20.28
N PHE A 124 14.17 17.18 20.53
CA PHE A 124 15.10 16.37 19.76
C PHE A 124 14.63 16.19 18.31
N ALA A 125 13.33 15.97 18.08
CA ALA A 125 12.77 15.82 16.75
C ALA A 125 12.96 17.06 15.88
N GLN A 126 12.73 18.25 16.46
CA GLN A 126 13.00 19.52 15.81
C GLN A 126 14.49 19.67 15.48
N LYS A 127 15.38 19.40 16.44
CA LYS A 127 16.83 19.45 16.22
C LYS A 127 17.26 18.54 15.07
N ALA A 128 16.70 17.34 14.98
CA ALA A 128 17.03 16.37 13.95
C ALA A 128 16.59 16.84 12.56
N VAL A 129 15.37 17.36 12.41
CA VAL A 129 14.88 17.85 11.11
C VAL A 129 15.61 19.11 10.67
N GLU A 130 15.94 20.02 11.60
CA GLU A 130 16.74 21.21 11.31
C GLU A 130 18.15 20.84 10.85
N MET A 131 18.78 19.83 11.46
CA MET A 131 20.07 19.31 11.00
C MET A 131 19.96 18.71 9.59
N ALA A 132 18.98 17.85 9.35
CA ALA A 132 18.78 17.28 8.02
C ALA A 132 18.53 18.38 6.96
N ALA A 133 17.75 19.41 7.28
CA ALA A 133 17.44 20.51 6.37
C ALA A 133 18.63 21.42 6.06
N ARG A 134 19.63 21.53 6.96
CA ARG A 134 20.90 22.22 6.66
C ARG A 134 21.68 21.54 5.54
N HIS A 135 21.57 20.22 5.45
CA HIS A 135 22.39 19.40 4.57
C HIS A 135 21.66 18.92 3.32
N PHE A 136 20.32 18.83 3.32
CA PHE A 136 19.56 18.23 2.23
C PHE A 136 18.36 19.08 1.81
N ASP A 137 18.12 19.13 0.49
CA ASP A 137 16.93 19.76 -0.09
C ASP A 137 15.70 18.82 -0.09
N GLU A 138 15.90 17.53 0.17
CA GLU A 138 14.84 16.53 0.24
C GLU A 138 15.14 15.56 1.39
N ILE A 139 14.15 15.33 2.24
CA ILE A 139 14.25 14.48 3.43
C ILE A 139 13.09 13.49 3.43
N LEU A 140 13.41 12.22 3.57
CA LEU A 140 12.46 11.13 3.74
C LEU A 140 12.38 10.73 5.21
N LEU A 141 11.19 10.85 5.80
CA LEU A 141 10.91 10.35 7.13
C LEU A 141 10.54 8.88 7.02
N ASP A 142 11.30 8.04 7.70
CA ASP A 142 11.02 6.62 7.89
C ASP A 142 9.68 6.42 8.62
N ASP A 143 9.11 5.24 8.49
CA ASP A 143 7.79 4.93 9.02
C ASP A 143 7.78 4.69 10.53
N TYR A 144 8.83 5.04 11.29
CA TYR A 144 8.77 5.33 12.74
C TYR A 144 7.95 6.58 13.10
N PHE A 145 7.45 7.32 12.11
CA PHE A 145 6.66 8.54 12.29
C PHE A 145 5.17 8.24 12.60
N PHE A 146 4.91 7.56 13.72
CA PHE A 146 3.57 7.20 14.22
C PHE A 146 3.55 6.98 15.74
N PHE A 147 2.36 6.75 16.31
CA PHE A 147 2.19 6.37 17.72
C PHE A 147 2.25 4.86 17.94
N ASP A 148 3.24 4.39 18.68
CA ASP A 148 3.40 2.99 19.08
C ASP A 148 3.01 2.71 20.54
N ARG A 149 2.74 3.76 21.34
CA ARG A 149 2.45 3.63 22.77
C ARG A 149 1.43 4.63 23.31
N LYS A 150 1.25 4.58 24.64
CA LYS A 150 0.39 5.44 25.45
C LYS A 150 1.15 5.74 26.75
N THR A 151 1.96 6.77 26.76
CA THR A 151 2.72 7.18 27.96
C THR A 151 1.86 7.98 28.93
N ASP A 152 2.41 8.33 30.09
CA ASP A 152 1.76 9.26 31.02
C ASP A 152 1.53 10.64 30.39
N TYR A 153 2.45 11.11 29.53
CA TYR A 153 2.28 12.35 28.77
C TYR A 153 1.09 12.23 27.82
N ASP A 154 0.96 11.13 27.10
CA ASP A 154 -0.18 10.89 26.22
C ASP A 154 -1.51 10.80 26.97
N ILE A 155 -1.52 10.09 28.09
CA ILE A 155 -2.73 9.93 28.92
C ILE A 155 -3.20 11.29 29.42
N GLN A 156 -2.27 12.15 29.83
CA GLN A 156 -2.57 13.53 30.23
C GLN A 156 -3.04 14.39 29.05
N ALA A 157 -2.34 14.34 27.91
CA ALA A 157 -2.58 15.20 26.75
C ALA A 157 -3.87 14.84 25.98
N LYS A 158 -4.23 13.55 25.92
CA LYS A 158 -5.43 13.06 25.23
C LYS A 158 -6.72 13.69 25.77
N GLY A 159 -6.81 13.86 27.08
CA GLY A 159 -8.05 14.27 27.76
C GLY A 159 -9.26 13.39 27.36
N ASN A 160 -10.39 14.04 27.05
CA ASN A 160 -11.66 13.37 26.75
C ASN A 160 -11.81 12.85 25.30
N LYS A 161 -10.81 13.05 24.44
CA LYS A 161 -10.86 12.61 23.03
C LYS A 161 -10.80 11.08 22.92
N SER A 162 -11.14 10.50 21.78
CA SER A 162 -10.75 9.12 21.50
C SER A 162 -9.23 9.04 21.25
N TRP A 163 -8.63 7.84 21.34
CA TRP A 163 -7.21 7.68 21.01
C TRP A 163 -6.91 8.05 19.55
N THR A 164 -7.72 7.60 18.61
CA THR A 164 -7.61 7.93 17.19
C THR A 164 -7.70 9.44 16.96
N GLN A 165 -8.68 10.11 17.56
CA GLN A 165 -8.84 11.56 17.40
C GLN A 165 -7.63 12.32 17.94
N TYR A 166 -7.17 11.97 19.15
CA TYR A 166 -5.99 12.59 19.74
C TYR A 166 -4.75 12.39 18.85
N ARG A 167 -4.48 11.16 18.39
CA ARG A 167 -3.30 10.85 17.57
C ARG A 167 -3.33 11.57 16.22
N LEU A 168 -4.47 11.61 15.54
CA LEU A 168 -4.63 12.35 14.28
C LEU A 168 -4.40 13.85 14.48
N GLU A 169 -4.99 14.46 15.50
CA GLU A 169 -4.81 15.88 15.80
C GLU A 169 -3.36 16.20 16.16
N THR A 170 -2.72 15.38 17.00
CA THR A 170 -1.32 15.56 17.38
C THR A 170 -0.37 15.38 16.20
N MET A 171 -0.53 14.35 15.37
CA MET A 171 0.36 14.15 14.22
C MET A 171 0.20 15.21 13.13
N ARG A 172 -0.99 15.81 12.96
CA ARG A 172 -1.15 17.00 12.09
C ARG A 172 -0.30 18.16 12.60
N GLU A 173 -0.39 18.47 13.89
CA GLU A 173 0.39 19.52 14.54
C GLU A 173 1.89 19.23 14.43
N VAL A 174 2.33 18.03 14.80
CA VAL A 174 3.73 17.61 14.70
C VAL A 174 4.23 17.77 13.27
N THR A 175 3.47 17.29 12.28
CA THR A 175 3.87 17.41 10.86
C THR A 175 4.03 18.87 10.45
N GLU A 176 3.09 19.74 10.79
CA GLU A 176 3.14 21.15 10.40
C GLU A 176 4.17 21.96 11.19
N ASP A 177 4.06 21.93 12.52
CA ASP A 177 4.73 22.85 13.44
C ASP A 177 6.09 22.34 13.91
N LEU A 178 6.27 21.03 14.04
CA LEU A 178 7.52 20.44 14.51
C LEU A 178 8.46 20.03 13.38
N ILE A 179 7.90 19.67 12.22
CA ILE A 179 8.66 19.14 11.09
C ILE A 179 8.76 20.16 9.95
N LEU A 180 7.64 20.51 9.31
CA LEU A 180 7.65 21.32 8.09
C LEU A 180 8.15 22.75 8.35
N LYS A 181 7.61 23.45 9.34
CA LYS A 181 8.00 24.83 9.65
C LYS A 181 9.48 24.95 10.04
N PRO A 182 10.03 24.14 10.97
CA PRO A 182 11.45 24.23 11.33
C PRO A 182 12.39 23.86 10.17
N ALA A 183 12.08 22.80 9.41
CA ALA A 183 12.88 22.42 8.24
C ALA A 183 12.96 23.56 7.22
N ARG A 184 11.81 24.19 6.91
CA ARG A 184 11.73 25.28 5.93
C ARG A 184 12.31 26.60 6.43
N ALA A 185 12.33 26.83 7.75
CA ALA A 185 13.03 27.96 8.34
C ALA A 185 14.55 27.86 8.14
N VAL A 186 15.10 26.64 8.21
CA VAL A 186 16.52 26.37 7.92
C VAL A 186 16.80 26.40 6.42
N ASN A 187 15.98 25.72 5.62
CA ASN A 187 16.11 25.65 4.18
C ASN A 187 14.75 25.80 3.50
N PRO A 188 14.43 26.99 2.95
CA PRO A 188 13.14 27.25 2.29
C PRO A 188 12.83 26.37 1.06
N LYS A 189 13.83 25.64 0.53
CA LYS A 189 13.67 24.70 -0.59
C LYS A 189 13.45 23.25 -0.12
N CYS A 190 13.54 22.99 1.17
CA CYS A 190 13.46 21.65 1.74
C CYS A 190 12.09 21.02 1.46
N LYS A 191 12.13 19.82 0.86
CA LYS A 191 10.98 18.96 0.63
C LYS A 191 10.95 17.85 1.66
N ILE A 192 9.80 17.66 2.30
CA ILE A 192 9.59 16.58 3.26
C ILE A 192 8.69 15.52 2.63
N ILE A 193 9.18 14.28 2.64
CA ILE A 193 8.47 13.08 2.22
C ILE A 193 8.25 12.21 3.46
N ILE A 194 7.03 11.70 3.65
CA ILE A 194 6.70 10.80 4.77
C ILE A 194 6.47 9.39 4.22
N LYS A 195 7.25 8.41 4.69
CA LYS A 195 6.97 6.99 4.46
C LYS A 195 5.83 6.56 5.39
N MET A 196 4.82 5.94 4.80
CA MET A 196 3.71 5.31 5.51
C MET A 196 3.98 3.81 5.59
N ALA A 197 3.73 3.20 6.74
CA ALA A 197 3.94 1.76 6.93
C ALA A 197 3.01 0.90 6.06
N ASN A 198 3.25 -0.41 6.00
CA ASN A 198 2.43 -1.36 5.22
C ASN A 198 1.00 -1.55 5.76
N TRP A 199 0.68 -1.16 7.01
CA TRP A 199 -0.65 -1.35 7.63
C TRP A 199 -1.68 -0.27 7.25
N TYR A 200 -2.01 -0.12 5.96
CA TYR A 200 -2.78 1.02 5.45
C TYR A 200 -4.19 1.19 6.06
N ASP A 201 -4.86 0.10 6.42
CA ASP A 201 -6.17 0.15 7.09
C ASP A 201 -6.10 0.66 8.53
N GLN A 202 -4.92 0.66 9.14
CA GLN A 202 -4.72 0.99 10.55
C GLN A 202 -4.11 2.38 10.76
N TYR A 203 -3.79 3.11 9.69
CA TYR A 203 -3.13 4.42 9.73
C TYR A 203 -3.75 5.40 10.72
N ALA A 204 -5.08 5.56 10.71
CA ALA A 204 -5.76 6.49 11.59
C ALA A 204 -5.56 6.13 13.07
N GLY A 205 -5.55 4.84 13.41
CA GLY A 205 -5.31 4.35 14.76
C GLY A 205 -3.91 4.70 15.28
N LEU A 206 -2.95 4.85 14.38
CA LEU A 206 -1.55 5.17 14.66
C LEU A 206 -1.24 6.68 14.56
N GLY A 207 -2.23 7.50 14.18
CA GLY A 207 -2.09 8.95 14.00
C GLY A 207 -1.73 9.38 12.58
N ASN A 208 -1.63 8.44 11.65
CA ASN A 208 -1.27 8.74 10.27
C ASN A 208 -2.54 9.16 9.50
N ASP A 209 -2.64 10.44 9.17
CA ASP A 209 -3.84 11.02 8.59
C ASP A 209 -3.83 11.01 7.06
N THR A 210 -4.68 10.17 6.46
CA THR A 210 -4.82 10.05 4.99
C THR A 210 -5.65 11.14 4.32
N GLU A 211 -6.33 12.01 5.08
CA GLU A 211 -7.13 13.11 4.56
C GLU A 211 -6.33 14.43 4.53
N LYS A 212 -5.63 14.76 5.63
CA LYS A 212 -5.03 16.09 5.80
C LYS A 212 -3.54 16.12 5.52
N VAL A 213 -2.77 15.12 5.97
CA VAL A 213 -1.30 15.12 5.80
C VAL A 213 -0.87 15.12 4.32
N PRO A 214 -1.52 14.38 3.39
CA PRO A 214 -1.18 14.44 1.97
C PRO A 214 -1.31 15.85 1.34
N LEU A 215 -2.09 16.74 1.96
CA LEU A 215 -2.29 18.11 1.49
C LEU A 215 -1.16 19.06 1.92
N MET A 216 -0.42 18.75 2.99
CA MET A 216 0.62 19.62 3.56
C MET A 216 2.05 19.22 3.18
N VAL A 217 2.33 17.93 2.98
CA VAL A 217 3.68 17.42 2.66
C VAL A 217 4.02 17.51 1.17
N ASP A 218 5.31 17.45 0.87
CA ASP A 218 5.83 17.51 -0.50
C ASP A 218 5.75 16.15 -1.23
N GLY A 219 5.68 15.06 -0.46
CA GLY A 219 5.47 13.72 -0.98
C GLY A 219 5.16 12.69 0.11
N MET A 220 4.74 11.52 -0.33
CA MET A 220 4.57 10.34 0.52
C MET A 220 5.22 9.12 -0.12
N PHE A 221 5.69 8.19 0.70
CA PHE A 221 6.15 6.87 0.27
C PHE A 221 5.24 5.79 0.85
N CYS A 222 5.09 4.68 0.15
CA CYS A 222 4.40 3.50 0.65
C CYS A 222 5.40 2.45 1.13
N GLY A 223 5.21 1.93 2.33
CA GLY A 223 5.83 0.70 2.80
C GLY A 223 5.24 -0.48 2.06
N THR A 224 5.96 -0.95 1.03
CA THR A 224 5.55 -2.07 0.17
C THR A 224 6.23 -3.37 0.56
N GLU A 225 6.83 -3.42 1.74
CA GLU A 225 7.36 -4.63 2.36
C GLU A 225 6.23 -5.53 2.89
N SER A 226 5.54 -6.27 2.00
CA SER A 226 4.51 -7.24 2.40
C SER A 226 5.06 -8.46 3.14
N ARG A 227 6.36 -8.78 2.96
CA ARG A 227 7.09 -9.88 3.58
C ARG A 227 6.41 -11.26 3.40
N LEU A 228 6.86 -12.26 4.15
CA LEU A 228 6.16 -13.54 4.27
C LEU A 228 4.93 -13.31 5.16
N TRP A 229 3.77 -13.79 4.74
CA TRP A 229 2.52 -13.65 5.50
C TRP A 229 2.24 -14.85 6.43
N VAL A 230 2.83 -16.01 6.12
CA VAL A 230 2.52 -17.27 6.81
C VAL A 230 3.13 -17.29 8.21
N GLY A 231 2.28 -17.34 9.22
CA GLY A 231 2.69 -17.41 10.63
C GLY A 231 3.11 -16.06 11.22
N GLU A 232 2.89 -14.97 10.51
CA GLU A 232 3.18 -13.61 10.97
C GLU A 232 1.94 -12.92 11.51
N GLU A 233 2.12 -12.14 12.58
CA GLU A 233 1.05 -11.41 13.29
C GLU A 233 0.51 -10.18 12.55
N GLN A 234 1.24 -9.71 11.53
CA GLN A 234 0.87 -8.51 10.78
C GLN A 234 -0.18 -8.78 9.69
N HIS A 235 -0.42 -10.05 9.35
CA HIS A 235 -1.42 -10.48 8.36
C HIS A 235 -1.31 -9.80 6.97
N LEU A 236 -0.11 -9.34 6.59
CA LEU A 236 0.14 -8.63 5.33
C LEU A 236 0.08 -9.59 4.15
N GLN A 237 -0.90 -9.43 3.27
CA GLN A 237 -1.01 -10.30 2.09
C GLN A 237 -0.02 -9.89 1.00
N PRO A 238 0.49 -10.82 0.16
CA PRO A 238 1.47 -10.48 -0.88
C PRO A 238 1.07 -9.31 -1.79
N TYR A 239 -0.20 -9.25 -2.19
CA TYR A 239 -0.71 -8.23 -3.10
C TYR A 239 -0.75 -6.81 -2.50
N LEU A 240 -0.59 -6.68 -1.18
CA LEU A 240 -0.56 -5.41 -0.46
C LEU A 240 0.41 -4.41 -1.08
N SER A 241 1.57 -4.88 -1.56
CA SER A 241 2.60 -4.06 -2.22
C SER A 241 2.05 -3.27 -3.42
N TYR A 242 1.07 -3.83 -4.12
CA TYR A 242 0.36 -3.18 -5.22
C TYR A 242 -0.74 -2.25 -4.69
N ASP A 243 -1.62 -2.78 -3.83
CA ASP A 243 -2.84 -2.07 -3.40
C ASP A 243 -2.53 -0.81 -2.59
N ILE A 244 -1.53 -0.83 -1.70
CA ILE A 244 -1.12 0.35 -0.94
C ILE A 244 -0.62 1.48 -1.84
N MET A 245 0.09 1.15 -2.93
CA MET A 245 0.55 2.15 -3.91
C MET A 245 -0.63 2.81 -4.61
N ARG A 246 -1.62 2.00 -5.05
CA ARG A 246 -2.83 2.51 -5.70
C ARG A 246 -3.69 3.34 -4.75
N PHE A 247 -3.85 2.89 -3.51
CA PHE A 247 -4.58 3.62 -2.47
C PHE A 247 -3.97 5.00 -2.21
N MET A 248 -2.65 5.05 -2.00
CA MET A 248 -1.94 6.30 -1.72
C MET A 248 -1.96 7.28 -2.92
N ASP A 249 -1.91 6.77 -4.16
CA ASP A 249 -2.13 7.59 -5.36
C ASP A 249 -3.51 8.26 -5.36
N ASN A 250 -4.54 7.54 -4.90
CA ASN A 250 -5.93 7.99 -4.88
C ASN A 250 -6.23 8.96 -3.72
N LEU A 251 -5.38 9.06 -2.70
CA LEU A 251 -5.53 10.07 -1.64
C LEU A 251 -5.38 11.48 -2.20
N LYS A 252 -4.37 11.68 -3.05
CA LYS A 252 -4.10 12.94 -3.76
C LYS A 252 -3.19 12.65 -4.97
N PRO A 253 -3.66 12.83 -6.22
CA PRO A 253 -2.85 12.56 -7.39
C PRO A 253 -1.49 13.27 -7.36
N GLY A 254 -0.43 12.49 -7.55
CA GLY A 254 0.96 12.97 -7.57
C GLY A 254 1.59 13.20 -6.20
N VAL A 255 0.89 12.94 -5.08
CA VAL A 255 1.51 12.99 -3.73
C VAL A 255 2.40 11.80 -3.45
N ASN A 256 1.99 10.61 -3.90
CA ASN A 256 2.77 9.41 -3.76
C ASN A 256 3.99 9.48 -4.68
N LYS A 257 5.17 9.38 -4.09
CA LYS A 257 6.46 9.56 -4.77
C LYS A 257 7.21 8.25 -4.94
N GLY A 258 6.87 7.21 -4.20
CA GLY A 258 7.64 5.98 -4.25
C GLY A 258 7.13 4.88 -3.34
N GLY A 259 7.64 3.68 -3.60
CA GLY A 259 7.46 2.49 -2.79
C GLY A 259 8.78 2.09 -2.15
N TRP A 260 8.70 1.43 -1.01
CA TRP A 260 9.82 1.03 -0.18
C TRP A 260 9.75 -0.48 0.03
N VAL A 261 10.81 -1.21 -0.30
CA VAL A 261 10.88 -2.66 -0.09
C VAL A 261 12.10 -2.98 0.75
N ASP A 262 11.91 -3.84 1.75
CA ASP A 262 12.99 -4.39 2.57
C ASP A 262 13.26 -5.87 2.33
N GLN A 263 14.32 -6.38 2.96
CA GLN A 263 14.71 -7.80 2.87
C GLN A 263 13.98 -8.68 3.91
N GLY A 264 13.17 -8.10 4.79
CA GLY A 264 12.46 -8.80 5.85
C GLY A 264 11.47 -9.81 5.28
N GLY A 265 11.40 -10.99 5.89
CA GLY A 265 10.49 -12.06 5.44
C GLY A 265 10.67 -12.47 3.97
N ALA A 266 11.85 -12.24 3.37
CA ALA A 266 12.20 -12.71 2.03
C ALA A 266 12.45 -14.23 1.98
N ASN A 267 11.61 -15.03 2.63
CA ASN A 267 11.65 -16.48 2.61
C ASN A 267 10.25 -17.01 2.26
N PRO A 268 10.05 -17.69 1.12
CA PRO A 268 11.04 -17.98 0.08
C PRO A 268 11.58 -16.69 -0.58
N ILE A 269 12.79 -16.75 -1.13
CA ILE A 269 13.47 -15.58 -1.72
C ILE A 269 12.70 -14.93 -2.87
N ASP A 270 11.79 -15.66 -3.53
CA ASP A 270 10.82 -15.11 -4.49
C ASP A 270 10.01 -13.94 -3.92
N ARG A 271 9.71 -13.93 -2.61
CA ARG A 271 8.98 -12.84 -1.95
C ARG A 271 9.66 -11.49 -2.16
N TYR A 272 10.99 -11.46 -2.16
CA TYR A 272 11.70 -10.20 -2.41
C TYR A 272 11.48 -9.70 -3.83
N ALA A 273 11.53 -10.59 -4.83
CA ALA A 273 11.24 -10.22 -6.22
C ALA A 273 9.78 -9.78 -6.39
N GLU A 274 8.82 -10.44 -5.74
CA GLU A 274 7.40 -10.12 -5.86
C GLU A 274 7.03 -8.76 -5.29
N GLN A 275 7.53 -8.43 -4.10
CA GLN A 275 7.33 -7.10 -3.52
C GLN A 275 7.83 -5.99 -4.46
N LEU A 276 8.99 -6.20 -5.11
CA LEU A 276 9.50 -5.27 -6.12
C LEU A 276 8.57 -5.19 -7.34
N LEU A 277 8.12 -6.32 -7.86
CA LEU A 277 7.24 -6.40 -9.04
C LEU A 277 5.90 -5.71 -8.80
N ASP A 278 5.21 -6.07 -7.72
CA ASP A 278 3.88 -5.54 -7.38
C ASP A 278 3.92 -4.02 -7.19
N THR A 279 4.95 -3.52 -6.51
CA THR A 279 5.16 -2.08 -6.31
C THR A 279 5.32 -1.33 -7.64
N VAL A 280 6.19 -1.77 -8.55
CA VAL A 280 6.40 -1.05 -9.81
C VAL A 280 5.27 -1.26 -10.82
N LEU A 281 4.57 -2.40 -10.76
CA LEU A 281 3.35 -2.64 -11.52
C LEU A 281 2.23 -1.66 -11.16
N ALA A 282 2.20 -1.19 -9.90
CA ALA A 282 1.28 -0.15 -9.45
C ALA A 282 1.61 1.27 -9.96
N ARG A 283 2.66 1.40 -10.81
CA ARG A 283 3.22 2.67 -11.33
C ARG A 283 3.97 3.50 -10.31
N CYS A 284 4.73 2.82 -9.45
CA CYS A 284 5.70 3.44 -8.54
C CYS A 284 6.65 4.41 -9.27
N PRO A 285 6.72 5.69 -8.87
CA PRO A 285 7.66 6.64 -9.47
C PRO A 285 9.12 6.40 -9.02
N GLU A 286 9.32 6.11 -7.74
CA GLU A 286 10.62 5.81 -7.14
C GLU A 286 10.59 4.51 -6.34
N MET A 287 11.34 3.50 -6.79
CA MET A 287 11.52 2.24 -6.07
C MET A 287 12.72 2.34 -5.13
N CYS A 288 12.45 2.43 -3.82
CA CYS A 288 13.48 2.41 -2.78
C CYS A 288 13.76 0.99 -2.32
N CYS A 289 14.95 0.48 -2.65
CA CYS A 289 15.46 -0.79 -2.11
C CYS A 289 16.16 -0.51 -0.78
N PHE A 290 15.37 -0.59 0.30
CA PHE A 290 15.85 -0.45 1.67
C PHE A 290 16.43 -1.80 2.15
N HIS A 291 17.58 -1.89 2.82
CA HIS A 291 18.54 -0.83 3.11
C HIS A 291 19.92 -1.19 2.56
N TYR A 292 20.79 -0.19 2.45
CA TYR A 292 22.13 -0.27 1.86
C TYR A 292 22.93 -1.51 2.31
N ALA A 293 22.97 -1.78 3.62
CA ALA A 293 23.72 -2.90 4.16
C ALA A 293 23.03 -4.26 3.90
N GLY A 294 21.69 -4.33 3.94
CA GLY A 294 20.92 -5.52 3.57
C GLY A 294 21.09 -5.88 2.09
N MET A 295 21.12 -4.86 1.23
CA MET A 295 21.32 -5.02 -0.22
C MET A 295 22.66 -5.67 -0.60
N LEU A 296 23.69 -5.50 0.24
CA LEU A 296 25.02 -6.10 0.05
C LEU A 296 25.10 -7.56 0.50
N GLN A 297 24.08 -8.08 1.19
CA GLN A 297 24.12 -9.45 1.73
C GLN A 297 23.99 -10.47 0.61
N SER A 298 24.91 -11.44 0.60
CA SER A 298 24.83 -12.62 -0.25
C SER A 298 23.70 -13.53 0.21
N ILE A 299 22.87 -13.99 -0.71
CA ILE A 299 21.81 -14.96 -0.43
C ILE A 299 22.43 -16.35 -0.19
N PRO A 300 22.09 -17.06 0.89
CA PRO A 300 22.59 -18.42 1.12
C PRO A 300 22.16 -19.37 0.00
N ALA A 301 23.05 -20.28 -0.40
CA ALA A 301 22.74 -21.26 -1.45
C ALA A 301 21.50 -22.10 -1.13
N SER A 302 21.30 -22.45 0.14
CA SER A 302 20.11 -23.18 0.60
C SER A 302 18.80 -22.42 0.36
N ALA A 303 18.78 -21.09 0.52
CA ALA A 303 17.59 -20.28 0.24
C ALA A 303 17.24 -20.24 -1.26
N LEU A 304 18.24 -20.41 -2.12
CA LEU A 304 18.06 -20.42 -3.57
C LEU A 304 17.55 -21.78 -4.08
N THR A 305 18.02 -22.87 -3.47
CA THR A 305 17.75 -24.25 -3.92
C THR A 305 16.62 -24.95 -3.17
N ASN A 306 16.35 -24.60 -1.91
CA ASN A 306 15.33 -25.25 -1.08
C ASN A 306 13.92 -24.69 -1.36
N ARG A 307 13.48 -24.76 -2.62
CA ARG A 307 12.16 -24.32 -3.08
C ARG A 307 11.57 -25.37 -4.01
N ALA A 308 10.39 -25.90 -3.68
CA ALA A 308 9.74 -26.95 -4.47
C ALA A 308 9.41 -26.55 -5.92
N TRP A 309 9.37 -25.25 -6.20
CA TRP A 309 9.07 -24.65 -7.50
C TRP A 309 10.30 -23.99 -8.16
N ALA A 310 11.52 -24.26 -7.69
CA ALA A 310 12.74 -23.59 -8.20
C ALA A 310 12.93 -23.73 -9.72
N ASP A 311 12.43 -24.80 -10.32
CA ASP A 311 12.52 -25.10 -11.75
C ASP A 311 11.29 -24.64 -12.56
N LEU A 312 10.30 -24.01 -11.91
CA LEU A 312 9.12 -23.47 -12.55
C LEU A 312 9.35 -22.00 -12.97
N PRO A 313 8.63 -21.49 -13.98
CA PRO A 313 8.65 -20.08 -14.33
C PRO A 313 7.89 -19.26 -13.29
N THR A 314 8.52 -18.99 -12.14
CA THR A 314 7.98 -18.13 -11.07
C THR A 314 8.47 -16.69 -11.22
N SER A 315 8.14 -15.85 -10.23
CA SER A 315 8.61 -14.47 -10.07
C SER A 315 10.14 -14.35 -10.02
N LEU A 316 10.88 -15.42 -9.67
CA LEU A 316 12.34 -15.41 -9.60
C LEU A 316 12.98 -16.69 -10.19
N ASN A 317 13.56 -16.54 -11.38
CA ASN A 317 14.39 -17.57 -12.00
C ASN A 317 15.88 -17.34 -11.67
N VAL A 318 16.42 -18.11 -10.72
CA VAL A 318 17.81 -17.96 -10.25
C VAL A 318 18.83 -18.34 -11.32
N THR A 319 18.53 -19.34 -12.15
CA THR A 319 19.42 -19.78 -13.24
C THR A 319 19.58 -18.68 -14.28
N GLU A 320 18.46 -18.08 -14.72
CA GLU A 320 18.49 -16.99 -15.68
C GLU A 320 19.07 -15.72 -15.09
N LEU A 321 18.81 -15.43 -13.80
CA LEU A 321 19.46 -14.33 -13.08
C LEU A 321 20.99 -14.47 -13.13
N LYS A 322 21.52 -15.62 -12.73
CA LYS A 322 22.97 -15.87 -12.72
C LYS A 322 23.58 -15.71 -14.11
N LYS A 323 22.92 -16.26 -15.12
CA LYS A 323 23.33 -16.13 -16.52
C LYS A 323 23.30 -14.67 -16.99
N THR A 324 22.22 -13.94 -16.71
CA THR A 324 22.01 -12.54 -17.11
C THR A 324 23.07 -11.62 -16.50
N LEU A 325 23.41 -11.84 -15.23
CA LEU A 325 24.37 -11.02 -14.50
C LEU A 325 25.81 -11.55 -14.56
N GLY A 326 26.05 -12.67 -15.27
CA GLY A 326 27.37 -13.29 -15.38
C GLY A 326 27.93 -13.84 -14.05
N LEU A 327 27.05 -14.21 -13.11
CA LEU A 327 27.42 -14.83 -11.84
C LEU A 327 27.72 -16.32 -12.09
N LYS A 328 28.98 -16.73 -11.92
CA LYS A 328 29.39 -18.13 -12.13
C LYS A 328 29.11 -18.98 -10.89
N ASN A 329 30.00 -18.90 -9.91
CA ASN A 329 29.91 -19.66 -8.65
C ASN A 329 29.47 -18.80 -7.47
N ASP A 330 29.32 -17.50 -7.69
CA ASP A 330 28.92 -16.56 -6.65
C ASP A 330 27.41 -16.70 -6.41
N ASN A 331 27.04 -16.62 -5.13
CA ASN A 331 25.65 -16.44 -4.78
C ASN A 331 25.25 -14.98 -5.05
N PRO A 332 24.07 -14.74 -5.63
CA PRO A 332 23.57 -13.39 -5.81
C PRO A 332 23.37 -12.69 -4.46
N THR A 333 23.50 -11.38 -4.46
CA THR A 333 23.06 -10.49 -3.38
C THR A 333 21.60 -10.08 -3.56
N PHE A 334 21.02 -9.41 -2.57
CA PHE A 334 19.72 -8.74 -2.74
C PHE A 334 19.76 -7.66 -3.84
N ALA A 335 20.89 -6.96 -4.00
CA ALA A 335 21.09 -6.02 -5.10
C ALA A 335 21.07 -6.70 -6.48
N ASP A 336 21.63 -7.91 -6.59
CA ASP A 336 21.58 -8.68 -7.84
C ASP A 336 20.16 -9.12 -8.19
N ILE A 337 19.38 -9.57 -7.19
CA ILE A 337 17.97 -9.91 -7.39
C ILE A 337 17.17 -8.68 -7.81
N ALA A 338 17.34 -7.55 -7.12
CA ALA A 338 16.67 -6.30 -7.50
C ALA A 338 17.04 -5.86 -8.92
N ALA A 339 18.32 -5.93 -9.29
CA ALA A 339 18.80 -5.56 -10.62
C ALA A 339 18.15 -6.40 -11.72
N TYR A 340 18.09 -7.72 -11.51
CA TYR A 340 17.45 -8.66 -12.43
C TYR A 340 15.94 -8.38 -12.56
N THR A 341 15.23 -8.33 -11.42
CA THR A 341 13.77 -8.15 -11.39
C THR A 341 13.36 -6.81 -12.00
N LEU A 342 13.97 -5.71 -11.57
CA LEU A 342 13.64 -4.36 -12.05
C LEU A 342 14.02 -4.18 -13.53
N GLY A 343 15.13 -4.79 -13.97
CA GLY A 343 15.56 -4.76 -15.37
C GLY A 343 14.61 -5.49 -16.32
N GLN A 344 13.98 -6.57 -15.86
CA GLN A 344 12.98 -7.31 -16.64
C GLN A 344 11.66 -6.54 -16.73
N ILE A 345 11.14 -6.08 -15.59
CA ILE A 345 9.81 -5.46 -15.53
C ILE A 345 9.77 -4.08 -16.20
N ASP A 346 10.87 -3.32 -16.19
CA ASP A 346 10.96 -2.03 -16.89
C ASP A 346 10.68 -2.19 -18.41
N GLN A 347 11.16 -3.28 -19.02
CA GLN A 347 10.92 -3.56 -20.45
C GLN A 347 9.43 -3.85 -20.77
N VAL A 348 8.66 -4.26 -19.77
CA VAL A 348 7.22 -4.49 -19.87
C VAL A 348 6.46 -3.20 -19.58
N LEU A 349 6.85 -2.47 -18.54
CA LEU A 349 6.16 -1.26 -18.08
C LEU A 349 6.12 -0.14 -19.10
N VAL A 350 7.13 -0.06 -19.98
CA VAL A 350 7.14 0.89 -21.12
C VAL A 350 6.10 0.56 -22.20
N LYS A 351 5.51 -0.64 -22.19
CA LYS A 351 4.54 -1.11 -23.20
C LYS A 351 3.09 -1.17 -22.70
N VAL A 352 2.88 -1.06 -21.40
CA VAL A 352 1.54 -1.15 -20.79
C VAL A 352 1.02 0.22 -20.38
N GLY A 353 -0.28 0.34 -20.13
CA GLY A 353 -0.95 1.58 -19.75
C GLY A 353 -1.07 1.79 -18.23
N GLN A 354 -1.93 2.71 -17.81
CA GLN A 354 -2.23 2.90 -16.40
C GLN A 354 -3.00 1.70 -15.82
N PRO A 355 -2.76 1.35 -14.54
CA PRO A 355 -3.59 0.42 -13.77
C PRO A 355 -5.08 0.72 -13.90
N VAL A 356 -5.88 -0.35 -14.01
CA VAL A 356 -7.35 -0.28 -13.95
C VAL A 356 -7.81 -1.40 -13.02
N GLY A 357 -8.69 -1.06 -12.08
CA GLY A 357 -9.25 -1.99 -11.11
C GLY A 357 -10.74 -1.76 -10.86
N VAL A 358 -11.34 -2.64 -10.07
CA VAL A 358 -12.71 -2.45 -9.58
C VAL A 358 -12.68 -1.35 -8.54
N LYS A 359 -13.47 -0.30 -8.76
CA LYS A 359 -13.56 0.81 -7.81
C LYS A 359 -14.12 0.31 -6.49
N THR A 360 -13.44 0.63 -5.40
CA THR A 360 -13.89 0.34 -4.05
C THR A 360 -13.79 1.58 -3.19
N TYR A 361 -14.87 1.91 -2.49
CA TYR A 361 -14.97 3.16 -1.75
C TYR A 361 -14.70 2.93 -0.26
N THR A 362 -13.67 3.59 0.24
CA THR A 362 -13.26 3.56 1.64
C THR A 362 -13.19 4.98 2.16
N PRO A 363 -14.16 5.46 2.97
CA PRO A 363 -14.08 6.78 3.59
C PRO A 363 -12.76 6.97 4.35
N TYR A 364 -12.28 8.20 4.46
CA TYR A 364 -11.08 8.49 5.26
C TYR A 364 -11.23 7.95 6.69
N HIS A 365 -10.14 7.36 7.19
CA HIS A 365 -10.03 6.81 8.56
C HIS A 365 -11.04 5.69 8.88
N ALA A 366 -11.69 5.10 7.87
CA ALA A 366 -12.58 3.96 8.07
C ALA A 366 -11.81 2.69 8.46
N SER A 367 -12.47 1.80 9.19
CA SER A 367 -11.93 0.51 9.64
C SER A 367 -12.89 -0.64 9.34
N GLY A 368 -12.47 -1.89 9.47
CA GLY A 368 -13.30 -3.09 9.29
C GLY A 368 -13.03 -3.81 7.97
N GLU A 369 -13.14 -5.14 7.95
CA GLU A 369 -12.70 -6.00 6.83
C GLU A 369 -11.28 -5.65 6.35
N GLU A 370 -10.34 -5.55 7.31
CA GLU A 370 -8.95 -5.15 7.05
C GLU A 370 -8.28 -6.07 6.02
N PHE A 371 -7.55 -5.47 5.09
CA PHE A 371 -6.80 -6.11 4.01
C PHE A 371 -7.63 -6.95 3.04
N LEU A 372 -8.97 -6.88 3.09
CA LEU A 372 -9.84 -7.65 2.20
C LEU A 372 -9.54 -7.38 0.72
N HIS A 373 -9.15 -6.15 0.39
CA HIS A 373 -8.77 -5.76 -0.96
C HIS A 373 -7.58 -6.56 -1.47
N ASP A 374 -6.57 -6.78 -0.63
CA ASP A 374 -5.38 -7.54 -0.98
C ASP A 374 -5.73 -9.00 -1.29
N TYR A 375 -6.65 -9.61 -0.52
CA TYR A 375 -7.16 -10.96 -0.79
C TYR A 375 -7.88 -11.06 -2.13
N LEU A 376 -8.66 -10.05 -2.49
CA LEU A 376 -9.32 -9.98 -3.80
C LEU A 376 -8.30 -9.82 -4.94
N GLY A 377 -7.25 -9.03 -4.70
CA GLY A 377 -6.12 -8.89 -5.60
C GLY A 377 -5.38 -10.20 -5.83
N MET A 378 -5.15 -11.00 -4.79
CA MET A 378 -4.51 -12.32 -4.88
C MET A 378 -5.28 -13.32 -5.77
N ILE A 379 -6.60 -13.18 -5.89
CA ILE A 379 -7.42 -14.01 -6.79
C ILE A 379 -7.64 -13.38 -8.18
N GLY A 380 -6.90 -12.31 -8.49
CA GLY A 380 -6.88 -11.67 -9.81
C GLY A 380 -7.97 -10.62 -10.02
N VAL A 381 -8.56 -10.07 -8.96
CA VAL A 381 -9.49 -8.94 -9.04
C VAL A 381 -8.78 -7.69 -8.48
N PRO A 382 -8.12 -6.88 -9.33
CA PRO A 382 -7.38 -5.71 -8.87
C PRO A 382 -8.33 -4.67 -8.27
N MET A 383 -8.07 -4.25 -7.04
CA MET A 383 -8.86 -3.24 -6.34
C MET A 383 -8.32 -1.84 -6.61
N ASP A 384 -9.21 -0.88 -6.74
CA ASP A 384 -8.86 0.53 -6.92
C ASP A 384 -9.53 1.34 -5.80
N ILE A 385 -8.85 1.38 -4.66
CA ILE A 385 -9.33 1.93 -3.39
C ILE A 385 -9.35 3.45 -3.46
N VAL A 386 -10.54 4.05 -3.37
CA VAL A 386 -10.76 5.49 -3.48
C VAL A 386 -11.41 6.08 -2.22
N PRO A 387 -10.95 7.27 -1.75
CA PRO A 387 -11.51 7.92 -0.57
C PRO A 387 -12.78 8.72 -0.85
N HIS A 388 -13.17 8.84 -2.12
CA HIS A 388 -14.36 9.55 -2.58
C HIS A 388 -15.26 8.60 -3.37
N PHE A 389 -16.57 8.71 -3.16
CA PHE A 389 -17.53 7.79 -3.78
C PHE A 389 -17.51 7.93 -5.32
N PRO A 390 -17.19 6.85 -6.07
CA PRO A 390 -16.97 6.91 -7.50
C PRO A 390 -18.28 6.74 -8.28
N SER A 391 -19.07 7.82 -8.37
CA SER A 391 -20.41 7.78 -8.99
C SER A 391 -20.43 7.46 -10.49
N ASP A 392 -19.30 7.59 -11.16
CA ASP A 392 -19.11 7.30 -12.59
C ASP A 392 -18.67 5.86 -12.87
N ALA A 393 -18.37 5.08 -11.83
CA ALA A 393 -17.93 3.70 -11.98
C ALA A 393 -19.08 2.76 -12.38
N ALA A 394 -18.78 1.84 -13.30
CA ALA A 394 -19.77 0.84 -13.72
C ALA A 394 -20.17 -0.12 -12.59
N THR A 395 -19.19 -0.46 -11.74
CA THR A 395 -19.35 -1.30 -10.56
C THR A 395 -18.56 -0.70 -9.41
N VAL A 396 -19.17 -0.64 -8.23
CA VAL A 396 -18.50 -0.22 -6.98
C VAL A 396 -18.57 -1.36 -5.96
N LEU A 397 -17.43 -1.71 -5.36
CA LEU A 397 -17.36 -2.57 -4.19
C LEU A 397 -17.40 -1.74 -2.89
N LEU A 398 -18.31 -2.09 -1.99
CA LEU A 398 -18.42 -1.51 -0.65
C LEU A 398 -18.17 -2.59 0.39
N THR A 399 -17.02 -2.49 1.05
CA THR A 399 -16.67 -3.31 2.22
C THR A 399 -17.31 -2.72 3.48
N GLU A 400 -17.15 -3.39 4.63
CA GLU A 400 -17.64 -2.91 5.92
C GLU A 400 -17.20 -1.46 6.21
N GLN A 401 -16.04 -1.03 5.70
CA GLN A 401 -15.49 0.31 5.85
C GLN A 401 -16.45 1.41 5.36
N ALA A 402 -17.25 1.15 4.34
CA ALA A 402 -18.19 2.14 3.81
C ALA A 402 -19.29 2.55 4.82
N ARG A 403 -19.47 1.81 5.93
CA ARG A 403 -20.41 2.16 7.02
C ARG A 403 -20.13 3.50 7.69
N PHE A 404 -18.91 4.02 7.57
CA PHE A 404 -18.51 5.31 8.14
C PHE A 404 -19.11 6.51 7.39
N ASP A 405 -19.68 6.27 6.21
CA ASP A 405 -20.38 7.30 5.44
C ASP A 405 -21.88 7.29 5.79
N PRO A 406 -22.40 8.33 6.48
CA PRO A 406 -23.80 8.37 6.90
C PRO A 406 -24.78 8.44 5.72
N ASP A 407 -24.30 8.80 4.53
CA ASP A 407 -25.08 8.92 3.30
C ASP A 407 -24.97 7.68 2.39
N ILE A 408 -24.31 6.61 2.83
CA ILE A 408 -23.93 5.50 1.94
C ILE A 408 -25.13 4.82 1.28
N ILE A 409 -26.23 4.58 2.01
CA ILE A 409 -27.44 3.95 1.44
C ILE A 409 -28.02 4.80 0.30
N ARG A 410 -28.09 6.12 0.50
CA ARG A 410 -28.55 7.06 -0.52
C ARG A 410 -27.63 7.06 -1.75
N LYS A 411 -26.31 6.90 -1.55
CA LYS A 411 -25.34 6.79 -2.65
C LYS A 411 -25.52 5.48 -3.43
N ILE A 412 -25.76 4.36 -2.73
CA ILE A 412 -26.06 3.06 -3.36
C ILE A 412 -27.33 3.16 -4.22
N GLN A 413 -28.43 3.68 -3.66
CA GLN A 413 -29.69 3.84 -4.40
C GLN A 413 -29.50 4.65 -5.68
N LYS A 414 -28.81 5.78 -5.61
CA LYS A 414 -28.51 6.60 -6.80
C LYS A 414 -27.68 5.86 -7.85
N GLN A 415 -26.68 5.07 -7.41
CA GLN A 415 -25.84 4.28 -8.30
C GLN A 415 -26.68 3.24 -9.06
N LEU A 416 -27.54 2.52 -8.35
CA LEU A 416 -28.45 1.51 -8.90
C LEU A 416 -29.51 2.14 -9.82
N GLU A 417 -30.11 3.25 -9.39
CA GLU A 417 -31.03 4.02 -10.24
C GLU A 417 -30.35 4.50 -11.52
N ALA A 418 -29.07 4.88 -11.49
CA ALA A 418 -28.33 5.27 -12.69
C ALA A 418 -28.05 4.08 -13.65
N GLY A 419 -28.43 2.85 -13.28
CA GLY A 419 -28.20 1.65 -14.07
C GLY A 419 -26.81 1.03 -13.86
N GLN A 420 -26.08 1.47 -12.84
CA GLN A 420 -24.78 0.92 -12.48
C GLN A 420 -24.93 -0.17 -11.42
N SER A 421 -23.84 -0.88 -11.14
CA SER A 421 -23.82 -2.00 -10.18
C SER A 421 -23.16 -1.63 -8.86
N VAL A 422 -23.66 -2.19 -7.77
CA VAL A 422 -23.03 -2.11 -6.45
C VAL A 422 -22.86 -3.52 -5.89
N CYS A 423 -21.67 -3.86 -5.45
CA CYS A 423 -21.39 -5.07 -4.70
C CYS A 423 -21.09 -4.68 -3.25
N VAL A 424 -21.76 -5.29 -2.29
CA VAL A 424 -21.48 -5.11 -0.86
C VAL A 424 -20.97 -6.41 -0.26
N THR A 425 -20.16 -6.31 0.77
CA THR A 425 -19.72 -7.50 1.52
C THR A 425 -20.76 -7.92 2.56
N SER A 426 -20.66 -9.16 3.04
CA SER A 426 -21.44 -9.60 4.21
C SER A 426 -21.13 -8.80 5.48
N GLY A 427 -19.91 -8.27 5.65
CA GLY A 427 -19.57 -7.36 6.74
C GLY A 427 -20.32 -6.03 6.63
N PHE A 428 -20.36 -5.42 5.44
CA PHE A 428 -21.16 -4.23 5.18
C PHE A 428 -22.66 -4.47 5.43
N LEU A 429 -23.20 -5.59 4.92
CA LEU A 429 -24.60 -5.96 5.12
C LEU A 429 -24.95 -6.03 6.62
N ARG A 430 -24.10 -6.68 7.41
CA ARG A 430 -24.23 -6.72 8.88
C ARG A 430 -24.20 -5.32 9.49
N ALA A 431 -23.25 -4.47 9.09
CA ALA A 431 -23.07 -3.14 9.64
C ALA A 431 -24.22 -2.16 9.30
N MET A 432 -24.94 -2.43 8.22
CA MET A 432 -26.05 -1.60 7.72
C MET A 432 -27.44 -2.14 8.08
N LYS A 433 -27.52 -3.26 8.80
CA LYS A 433 -28.79 -3.78 9.32
C LYS A 433 -29.54 -2.73 10.15
N GLY A 434 -30.81 -2.50 9.82
CA GLY A 434 -31.68 -1.50 10.44
C GLY A 434 -31.36 -0.06 10.05
N LYS A 435 -30.50 0.16 9.05
CA LYS A 435 -30.09 1.49 8.58
C LYS A 435 -30.54 1.79 7.15
N GLY A 436 -31.45 0.98 6.59
CA GLY A 436 -32.09 1.22 5.29
C GLY A 436 -31.53 0.41 4.13
N ILE A 437 -30.62 -0.55 4.38
CA ILE A 437 -30.18 -1.50 3.34
C ILE A 437 -31.34 -2.40 2.89
N GLU A 438 -32.31 -2.63 3.79
CA GLU A 438 -33.52 -3.41 3.57
C GLU A 438 -34.44 -2.78 2.50
N GLU A 439 -34.35 -1.47 2.28
CA GLU A 439 -35.09 -0.76 1.22
C GLU A 439 -34.55 -1.07 -0.19
N ILE A 440 -33.38 -1.71 -0.28
CA ILE A 440 -32.73 -2.10 -1.54
C ILE A 440 -32.96 -3.58 -1.81
N CYS A 441 -32.76 -4.41 -0.80
CA CYS A 441 -32.95 -5.85 -0.88
C CYS A 441 -33.28 -6.42 0.51
N GLU A 442 -34.29 -7.28 0.59
CA GLU A 442 -34.65 -7.99 1.82
C GLU A 442 -33.65 -9.13 2.11
N VAL A 443 -32.46 -8.75 2.56
CA VAL A 443 -31.33 -9.62 2.91
C VAL A 443 -30.77 -9.25 4.28
N GLU A 444 -30.38 -10.25 5.06
CA GLU A 444 -29.72 -10.03 6.34
C GLU A 444 -28.70 -11.12 6.67
N THR A 445 -27.67 -10.77 7.43
CA THR A 445 -26.86 -11.76 8.13
C THR A 445 -27.60 -12.24 9.39
N THR A 446 -27.70 -13.56 9.60
CA THR A 446 -28.40 -14.12 10.78
C THR A 446 -27.55 -14.08 12.06
N GLY A 447 -26.23 -13.92 11.91
CA GLY A 447 -25.26 -14.08 12.99
C GLY A 447 -24.78 -15.53 13.17
N ALA A 448 -25.40 -16.50 12.49
CA ALA A 448 -24.90 -17.86 12.43
C ALA A 448 -23.70 -17.98 11.49
N THR A 449 -22.86 -18.98 11.75
CA THR A 449 -21.75 -19.38 10.88
C THR A 449 -22.02 -20.78 10.36
N VAL A 450 -21.83 -20.99 9.06
CA VAL A 450 -22.11 -22.27 8.39
C VAL A 450 -20.87 -22.77 7.64
N PRO A 451 -20.57 -24.09 7.70
CA PRO A 451 -19.49 -24.67 6.93
C PRO A 451 -19.93 -24.91 5.48
N VAL A 452 -19.10 -24.51 4.53
CA VAL A 452 -19.25 -24.82 3.10
C VAL A 452 -17.96 -25.46 2.58
N ARG A 453 -18.10 -26.44 1.69
CA ARG A 453 -16.94 -27.18 1.15
C ARG A 453 -16.94 -27.25 -0.37
N ARG A 454 -18.13 -27.27 -0.99
CA ARG A 454 -18.29 -27.34 -2.45
C ARG A 454 -18.92 -26.06 -2.97
N PHE A 455 -18.52 -25.63 -4.15
CA PHE A 455 -18.96 -24.39 -4.77
C PHE A 455 -19.52 -24.67 -6.16
N THR A 456 -20.64 -24.02 -6.49
CA THR A 456 -21.26 -24.18 -7.81
C THR A 456 -21.88 -22.88 -8.29
N PHE A 457 -21.92 -22.71 -9.61
CA PHE A 457 -22.66 -21.64 -10.26
C PHE A 457 -24.10 -22.11 -10.45
N ALA A 458 -25.04 -21.43 -9.80
CA ALA A 458 -26.46 -21.72 -9.95
C ALA A 458 -27.09 -20.91 -11.10
N GLY A 459 -26.52 -19.74 -11.39
CA GLY A 459 -26.90 -18.87 -12.50
C GLY A 459 -28.28 -18.26 -12.33
N GLY A 460 -28.38 -17.13 -11.62
CA GLY A 460 -29.61 -16.38 -11.45
C GLY A 460 -30.11 -15.71 -12.75
N PRO A 461 -31.32 -15.11 -12.74
CA PRO A 461 -31.89 -14.39 -13.86
C PRO A 461 -30.95 -13.27 -14.35
N GLY A 462 -30.40 -13.45 -15.55
CA GLY A 462 -29.46 -12.50 -16.18
C GLY A 462 -28.00 -12.96 -16.21
N THR A 463 -27.66 -14.08 -15.58
CA THR A 463 -26.33 -14.68 -15.75
C THR A 463 -26.24 -15.46 -17.08
N PRO A 464 -25.12 -15.39 -17.82
CA PRO A 464 -24.96 -16.20 -19.02
C PRO A 464 -25.01 -17.68 -18.65
N PHE A 465 -25.92 -18.42 -19.28
CA PHE A 465 -26.12 -19.85 -19.08
C PHE A 465 -24.79 -20.61 -19.32
N ARG A 466 -24.03 -20.91 -18.26
CA ARG A 466 -22.82 -21.73 -18.39
C ARG A 466 -23.22 -23.19 -18.52
N ARG A 467 -22.87 -23.81 -19.64
CA ARG A 467 -22.98 -25.27 -19.81
C ARG A 467 -22.01 -25.96 -18.84
N GLY A 468 -22.56 -26.58 -17.81
CA GLY A 468 -21.82 -27.44 -16.87
C GLY A 468 -22.08 -27.07 -15.41
N ARG A 469 -22.94 -27.85 -14.73
CA ARG A 469 -23.07 -27.82 -13.25
C ARG A 469 -21.90 -28.58 -12.64
N GLY A 470 -20.72 -27.98 -12.71
CA GLY A 470 -19.55 -28.47 -11.98
C GLY A 470 -19.60 -28.04 -10.52
N PHE A 471 -19.03 -28.85 -9.65
CA PHE A 471 -18.67 -28.42 -8.31
C PHE A 471 -17.15 -28.22 -8.26
N ALA A 472 -16.71 -27.08 -7.76
CA ALA A 472 -15.37 -26.94 -7.22
C ALA A 472 -15.40 -27.38 -5.75
N GLU A 473 -14.33 -28.01 -5.24
CA GLU A 473 -14.25 -28.46 -3.85
C GLU A 473 -13.02 -27.85 -3.19
N ALA A 474 -13.21 -27.27 -2.01
CA ALA A 474 -12.13 -26.76 -1.18
C ALA A 474 -11.45 -27.92 -0.41
N PRO A 475 -10.15 -27.79 -0.09
CA PRO A 475 -9.42 -28.84 0.64
C PRO A 475 -9.91 -29.00 2.10
N ARG A 476 -10.57 -27.97 2.64
CA ARG A 476 -11.14 -27.91 3.98
C ARG A 476 -12.50 -27.23 3.94
N ASP A 477 -13.25 -27.37 5.04
CA ASP A 477 -14.47 -26.60 5.23
C ASP A 477 -14.11 -25.12 5.44
N LEU A 478 -14.81 -24.25 4.72
CA LEU A 478 -14.73 -22.80 4.84
C LEU A 478 -15.92 -22.31 5.65
N LEU A 479 -15.66 -21.46 6.64
CA LEU A 479 -16.72 -20.94 7.52
C LEU A 479 -17.19 -19.60 6.98
N ILE A 480 -18.47 -19.51 6.65
CA ILE A 480 -19.06 -18.27 6.14
C ILE A 480 -20.20 -17.79 7.05
N PRO A 481 -20.46 -16.48 7.12
CA PRO A 481 -21.67 -15.98 7.75
C PRO A 481 -22.89 -16.43 6.96
N GLU A 482 -23.94 -16.87 7.67
CA GLU A 482 -25.20 -17.20 7.03
C GLU A 482 -25.92 -15.92 6.59
N VAL A 483 -26.07 -15.76 5.27
CA VAL A 483 -26.87 -14.71 4.64
C VAL A 483 -28.25 -15.28 4.31
N LYS A 484 -29.26 -14.77 5.00
CA LYS A 484 -30.66 -15.10 4.77
C LYS A 484 -31.26 -14.10 3.79
N TYR A 485 -32.03 -14.62 2.85
CA TYR A 485 -32.70 -13.84 1.80
C TYR A 485 -34.07 -14.44 1.50
N PHE A 486 -35.03 -13.59 1.16
CA PHE A 486 -36.43 -13.98 0.98
C PHE A 486 -36.73 -14.62 -0.40
N ASN A 487 -35.84 -15.49 -0.92
CA ASN A 487 -35.93 -16.05 -2.29
C ASN A 487 -37.34 -16.51 -2.72
N ILE A 488 -37.99 -17.35 -1.92
CA ILE A 488 -39.29 -17.95 -2.28
C ILE A 488 -40.43 -16.93 -2.15
N LEU A 489 -40.28 -15.93 -1.27
CA LEU A 489 -41.36 -15.00 -0.93
C LEU A 489 -41.35 -13.75 -1.81
N THR A 490 -40.18 -13.21 -2.14
CA THR A 490 -40.04 -11.99 -2.95
C THR A 490 -39.64 -12.27 -4.39
N HIS A 491 -38.92 -13.37 -4.65
CA HIS A 491 -38.39 -13.75 -5.97
C HIS A 491 -37.51 -12.69 -6.65
N ASP A 492 -37.03 -11.71 -5.88
CA ASP A 492 -36.23 -10.58 -6.33
C ASP A 492 -34.72 -10.78 -6.16
N ALA A 493 -34.31 -11.74 -5.32
CA ALA A 493 -32.91 -12.06 -4.99
C ALA A 493 -32.53 -13.51 -5.28
N TRP A 494 -31.34 -13.71 -5.84
CA TRP A 494 -30.86 -15.01 -6.33
C TRP A 494 -29.41 -15.27 -5.93
N GLY A 495 -29.11 -16.50 -5.50
CA GLY A 495 -27.74 -16.95 -5.30
C GLY A 495 -27.10 -17.32 -6.64
N ASP A 496 -26.24 -16.46 -7.17
CA ASP A 496 -25.51 -16.68 -8.42
C ASP A 496 -24.39 -17.72 -8.26
N VAL A 497 -23.69 -17.64 -7.13
CA VAL A 497 -22.69 -18.60 -6.68
C VAL A 497 -23.12 -19.17 -5.34
N LEU A 498 -23.14 -20.49 -5.23
CA LEU A 498 -23.58 -21.20 -4.03
C LEU A 498 -22.43 -21.99 -3.41
N GLY A 499 -22.31 -21.88 -2.10
CA GLY A 499 -21.54 -22.77 -1.24
C GLY A 499 -22.45 -23.87 -0.72
N VAL A 500 -22.00 -25.11 -0.79
CA VAL A 500 -22.73 -26.29 -0.36
C VAL A 500 -22.06 -26.84 0.89
N SER A 501 -22.84 -26.88 1.96
CA SER A 501 -22.44 -27.47 3.23
C SER A 501 -22.23 -29.00 3.09
N PRO A 502 -21.49 -29.62 4.02
CA PRO A 502 -21.37 -31.08 4.07
C PRO A 502 -22.73 -31.81 4.13
N GLY A 503 -23.74 -31.17 4.74
CA GLY A 503 -25.12 -31.68 4.80
C GLY A 503 -25.95 -31.50 3.52
N GLY A 504 -25.40 -30.84 2.49
CA GLY A 504 -26.08 -30.60 1.21
C GLY A 504 -26.90 -29.30 1.12
N THR A 505 -27.08 -28.58 2.23
CA THR A 505 -27.73 -27.26 2.23
C THR A 505 -26.85 -26.24 1.51
N THR A 506 -27.46 -25.42 0.65
CA THR A 506 -26.81 -24.39 -0.14
C THR A 506 -26.97 -23.01 0.48
N TYR A 507 -25.87 -22.24 0.52
CA TYR A 507 -25.82 -20.87 1.02
C TYR A 507 -25.22 -19.96 -0.07
N PRO A 508 -25.70 -18.72 -0.23
CA PRO A 508 -25.16 -17.82 -1.25
C PRO A 508 -23.75 -17.34 -0.89
N ILE A 509 -22.83 -17.47 -1.85
CA ILE A 509 -21.51 -16.82 -1.82
C ILE A 509 -21.57 -15.50 -2.57
N VAL A 510 -22.25 -15.50 -3.70
CA VAL A 510 -22.62 -14.28 -4.42
C VAL A 510 -24.13 -14.31 -4.58
N LEU A 511 -24.79 -13.29 -4.06
CA LEU A 511 -26.21 -13.04 -4.25
C LEU A 511 -26.38 -11.81 -5.13
N SER A 512 -27.40 -11.78 -5.98
CA SER A 512 -27.79 -10.59 -6.73
C SER A 512 -29.29 -10.33 -6.65
N CYS A 513 -29.66 -9.05 -6.72
CA CYS A 513 -31.03 -8.60 -6.96
C CYS A 513 -31.04 -7.41 -7.93
N ASP A 514 -32.18 -7.18 -8.56
CA ASP A 514 -32.42 -5.98 -9.37
C ASP A 514 -32.97 -4.84 -8.50
N TYR A 515 -32.42 -3.64 -8.67
CA TYR A 515 -32.96 -2.43 -8.08
C TYR A 515 -33.01 -1.33 -9.14
N SER A 516 -34.22 -0.91 -9.51
CA SER A 516 -34.43 0.03 -10.62
C SER A 516 -33.77 -0.49 -11.91
N ARG A 517 -32.77 0.22 -12.44
CA ARG A 517 -32.03 -0.16 -13.66
C ARG A 517 -30.71 -0.89 -13.38
N GLY A 518 -30.32 -0.98 -12.12
CA GLY A 518 -29.01 -1.47 -11.69
C GLY A 518 -29.07 -2.83 -11.01
N LYS A 519 -27.89 -3.39 -10.77
CA LYS A 519 -27.71 -4.67 -10.09
C LYS A 519 -27.04 -4.48 -8.74
N PHE A 520 -27.68 -4.98 -7.69
CA PHE A 520 -27.12 -5.02 -6.35
C PHE A 520 -26.63 -6.44 -6.06
N TYR A 521 -25.39 -6.55 -5.59
CA TYR A 521 -24.74 -7.82 -5.26
C TYR A 521 -24.36 -7.86 -3.78
N VAL A 522 -24.42 -9.05 -3.20
CA VAL A 522 -23.82 -9.35 -1.89
C VAL A 522 -22.74 -10.41 -2.08
N LEU A 523 -21.51 -10.09 -1.72
CA LEU A 523 -20.38 -11.01 -1.67
C LEU A 523 -20.17 -11.47 -0.23
N THR A 524 -20.40 -12.76 0.03
CA THR A 524 -20.19 -13.36 1.34
C THR A 524 -18.70 -13.58 1.57
N ILE A 525 -18.14 -12.89 2.55
CA ILE A 525 -16.74 -12.99 2.96
C ILE A 525 -16.62 -14.08 4.03
N PRO A 526 -15.73 -15.07 3.87
CA PRO A 526 -15.43 -16.05 4.91
C PRO A 526 -15.01 -15.40 6.23
N ASN A 527 -15.22 -16.11 7.34
CA ASN A 527 -14.87 -15.64 8.67
C ASN A 527 -13.37 -15.79 9.00
N ASP A 528 -12.62 -16.55 8.20
CA ASP A 528 -11.25 -16.98 8.46
C ASP A 528 -10.21 -16.45 7.47
#